data_AF-A0A9W7D9Z2-F1
#
_entry.id   AF-A0A9W7D9Z2-F1
#
_cell.length_a   1.000
_cell.length_b   1.000
_cell.length_c   1.000
_cell.angle_alpha   90.00
_cell.angle_beta   90.00
_cell.angle_gamma   90.00
#
_symmetry.space_group_name_H-M   'P 1'
#
loop_
_entity.id
_entity.type
_entity.pdbx_description
1 polymer ?
#
loop_
_entity_poly.entity_id
_entity_poly.type
_entity_poly.pdbx_seq_one_letter_code
_entity_poly.pdbx_strand_id
1 'polypeptide(L)'
;MYNSEYNIDAAQFWNNSFKIEVPTAGTTSTISVSLPDGLYSYTDINRSIQTARVNAGAYLINPSGENVFYIQLTENSVYYAAQFDFSATPTTLPTAGGTWTRPASGLYSSGGTGLPTATRVPRIIIDNAAFGKIVGLTTGTYPSAPTTVSSAQRSNTIPQIHPTSSYIVRCDLIKNKYVASGDILSAFDRGDAQVGQLISYKPSQYAWMNCHNGARTSITISIFNQNDTKVKFRDTSVSIMLLLRPKK
;
A
#
# COMPACT_ATOMS: atom_id res chain seq x y z
N MET A 1 2.78 -23.04 2.54
CA MET A 1 3.70 -22.01 1.99
C MET A 1 3.67 -20.81 2.89
N TYR A 2 4.69 -19.97 2.96
CA TYR A 2 4.69 -18.79 3.83
C TYR A 2 4.05 -17.57 3.16
N ASN A 3 3.28 -16.78 3.92
CA ASN A 3 2.78 -15.49 3.47
C ASN A 3 3.92 -14.49 3.34
N SER A 4 4.42 -14.33 2.12
CA SER A 4 5.59 -13.51 1.80
C SER A 4 5.37 -12.64 0.56
N GLU A 5 4.11 -12.44 0.16
CA GLU A 5 3.75 -11.53 -0.92
C GLU A 5 3.79 -10.09 -0.40
N TYR A 6 4.43 -9.20 -1.14
CA TYR A 6 4.43 -7.77 -0.84
C TYR A 6 3.14 -7.12 -1.32
N ASN A 7 2.64 -6.13 -0.59
CA ASN A 7 1.49 -5.36 -1.05
C ASN A 7 1.88 -4.06 -1.76
N ILE A 8 3.11 -3.60 -1.56
CA ILE A 8 3.75 -2.54 -2.34
C ILE A 8 4.89 -3.17 -3.14
N ASP A 9 4.82 -3.11 -4.46
CA ASP A 9 5.83 -3.68 -5.35
C ASP A 9 5.90 -2.86 -6.64
N ALA A 10 7.06 -2.26 -6.90
CA ALA A 10 7.28 -1.38 -8.03
C ALA A 10 7.18 -2.09 -9.39
N ALA A 11 7.40 -3.41 -9.44
CA ALA A 11 7.38 -4.19 -10.68
C ALA A 11 6.06 -4.94 -10.89
N GLN A 12 5.48 -5.48 -9.83
CA GLN A 12 4.26 -6.27 -9.90
C GLN A 12 2.99 -5.40 -9.87
N PHE A 13 2.97 -4.38 -9.01
CA PHE A 13 1.77 -3.56 -8.77
C PHE A 13 1.92 -2.10 -9.18
N TRP A 14 3.15 -1.62 -9.39
CA TRP A 14 3.44 -0.24 -9.79
C TRP A 14 2.82 0.80 -8.84
N ASN A 15 2.66 0.45 -7.57
CA ASN A 15 1.87 1.18 -6.58
C ASN A 15 2.73 1.83 -5.48
N ASN A 16 3.97 2.17 -5.80
CA ASN A 16 4.98 2.52 -4.81
C ASN A 16 5.31 4.02 -4.74
N SER A 17 4.54 4.88 -5.40
CA SER A 17 4.84 6.31 -5.48
C SER A 17 3.61 7.19 -5.33
N PHE A 18 3.79 8.37 -4.74
CA PHE A 18 2.82 9.46 -4.68
C PHE A 18 3.54 10.76 -4.28
N LYS A 19 2.81 11.87 -4.15
CA LYS A 19 3.39 13.18 -3.82
C LYS A 19 2.63 13.87 -2.70
N ILE A 20 3.32 14.76 -1.99
CA ILE A 20 2.75 15.64 -0.99
C ILE A 20 3.13 17.07 -1.33
N GLU A 21 2.15 17.94 -1.41
CA GLU A 21 2.37 19.37 -1.51
C GLU A 21 2.37 19.98 -0.10
N VAL A 22 3.43 20.71 0.24
CA VAL A 22 3.56 21.40 1.52
C VAL A 22 3.61 22.92 1.30
N PRO A 23 2.89 23.72 2.11
CA PRO A 23 2.98 25.17 2.04
C PRO A 23 4.36 25.67 2.50
N THR A 24 4.93 26.67 1.82
CA THR A 24 6.19 27.30 2.24
C THR A 24 6.33 28.71 1.67
N ALA A 25 6.80 29.67 2.47
CA ALA A 25 6.78 31.09 2.12
C ALA A 25 5.42 31.51 1.50
N GLY A 26 5.43 32.28 0.41
CA GLY A 26 4.23 32.63 -0.36
C GLY A 26 3.76 31.57 -1.36
N THR A 27 4.32 30.35 -1.34
CA THR A 27 4.10 29.31 -2.35
C THR A 27 3.93 27.91 -1.71
N THR A 28 4.05 26.87 -2.52
CA THR A 28 4.05 25.47 -2.12
C THR A 28 5.24 24.73 -2.71
N SER A 29 5.74 23.71 -2.02
CA SER A 29 6.74 22.77 -2.54
C SER A 29 6.16 21.36 -2.62
N THR A 30 6.58 20.60 -3.61
CA THR A 30 6.15 19.20 -3.79
C THR A 30 7.25 18.26 -3.32
N ILE A 31 6.89 17.31 -2.47
CA ILE A 31 7.75 16.25 -1.95
C ILE A 31 7.26 14.94 -2.56
N SER A 32 8.12 14.27 -3.33
CA SER A 32 7.84 12.92 -3.82
C SER A 32 8.06 11.90 -2.71
N VAL A 33 7.13 10.96 -2.56
CA VAL A 33 7.24 9.82 -1.66
C VAL A 33 7.37 8.57 -2.50
N SER A 34 8.47 7.84 -2.32
CA SER A 34 8.69 6.52 -2.90
C SER A 34 8.78 5.50 -1.80
N LEU A 35 7.92 4.48 -1.87
CA LEU A 35 7.94 3.33 -0.99
C LEU A 35 8.88 2.27 -1.62
N PRO A 36 9.85 1.74 -0.87
CA PRO A 36 10.51 0.50 -1.25
C PRO A 36 9.52 -0.66 -1.39
N ASP A 37 9.89 -1.68 -2.16
CA ASP A 37 9.14 -2.94 -2.22
C ASP A 37 9.01 -3.55 -0.83
N GLY A 38 7.81 -3.92 -0.41
CA GLY A 38 7.61 -4.48 0.91
C GLY A 38 6.15 -4.69 1.30
N LEU A 39 5.98 -5.11 2.56
CA LEU A 39 4.68 -5.19 3.20
C LEU A 39 4.45 -3.95 4.07
N TYR A 40 3.35 -3.24 3.82
CA TYR A 40 3.02 -1.99 4.48
C TYR A 40 1.63 -2.03 5.10
N SER A 41 1.55 -1.69 6.38
CA SER A 41 0.31 -1.18 6.98
C SER A 41 0.16 0.33 6.70
N TYR A 42 -1.02 0.92 6.95
CA TYR A 42 -1.17 2.38 6.86
C TYR A 42 -0.24 3.13 7.81
N THR A 43 0.07 2.54 8.97
CA THR A 43 1.06 3.08 9.92
C THR A 43 2.46 3.13 9.30
N ASP A 44 2.84 2.09 8.55
CA ASP A 44 4.15 2.07 7.88
C ASP A 44 4.21 3.07 6.73
N ILE A 45 3.13 3.22 5.94
CA ILE A 45 3.03 4.26 4.90
C ILE A 45 3.12 5.65 5.54
N ASN A 46 2.41 5.87 6.66
CA ASN A 46 2.50 7.13 7.39
C ASN A 46 3.92 7.42 7.87
N ARG A 47 4.66 6.41 8.34
CA ARG A 47 6.07 6.54 8.70
C ARG A 47 6.92 6.94 7.49
N SER A 48 6.70 6.33 6.32
CA SER A 48 7.38 6.73 5.07
C SER A 48 7.06 8.18 4.67
N ILE A 49 5.82 8.64 4.85
CA ILE A 49 5.43 10.04 4.65
C ILE A 49 6.18 10.97 5.61
N GLN A 50 6.33 10.58 6.88
CA GLN A 50 7.09 11.34 7.87
C GLN A 50 8.58 11.40 7.51
N THR A 51 9.19 10.27 7.14
CA THR A 51 10.59 10.21 6.69
C THR A 51 10.84 11.10 5.47
N ALA A 52 9.97 11.08 4.47
CA ALA A 52 10.10 11.94 3.29
C ALA A 52 10.06 13.44 3.68
N ARG A 53 9.23 13.81 4.65
CA ARG A 53 9.15 15.18 5.16
C ARG A 53 10.33 15.58 6.02
N VAL A 54 10.89 14.66 6.81
CA VAL A 54 12.13 14.90 7.56
C VAL A 54 13.26 15.18 6.58
N ASN A 55 13.41 14.35 5.54
CA ASN A 55 14.44 14.53 4.51
C ASN A 55 14.26 15.86 3.74
N ALA A 56 13.03 16.31 3.53
CA ALA A 56 12.75 17.60 2.91
C ALA A 56 12.84 18.80 3.88
N GLY A 57 12.96 18.58 5.19
CA GLY A 57 12.88 19.63 6.21
C GLY A 57 11.50 20.29 6.32
N ALA A 58 10.42 19.56 6.02
CA ALA A 58 9.03 20.04 6.09
C ALA A 58 8.31 19.57 7.37
N TYR A 59 8.88 19.92 8.52
CA TYR A 59 8.37 19.60 9.86
C TYR A 59 8.78 20.70 10.84
N LEU A 60 8.17 20.71 12.02
CA LEU A 60 8.64 21.51 13.16
C LEU A 60 9.00 20.59 14.33
N ILE A 61 9.76 21.11 15.29
CA ILE A 61 10.17 20.37 16.49
C ILE A 61 9.44 21.01 17.68
N ASN A 62 8.65 20.21 18.39
CA ASN A 62 7.92 20.68 19.57
C ASN A 62 8.87 20.85 20.78
N PRO A 63 8.42 21.46 21.89
CA PRO A 63 9.24 21.66 23.08
C PRO A 63 9.76 20.36 23.73
N SER A 64 9.12 19.22 23.45
CA SER A 64 9.54 17.89 23.89
C SER A 64 10.62 17.26 22.99
N GLY A 65 11.02 17.94 21.91
CA GLY A 65 12.02 17.45 20.95
C GLY A 65 11.45 16.54 19.86
N GLU A 66 10.13 16.43 19.75
CA GLU A 66 9.48 15.54 18.77
C GLU A 66 9.17 16.28 17.47
N ASN A 67 9.30 15.55 16.36
CA ASN A 67 8.95 16.07 15.04
C ASN A 67 7.43 16.10 14.86
N VAL A 68 6.90 17.27 14.56
CA VAL A 68 5.48 17.51 14.32
C VAL A 68 5.21 17.72 12.84
N PHE A 69 4.14 17.09 12.41
CA PHE A 69 3.77 16.88 11.02
C PHE A 69 2.33 17.35 10.77
N TYR A 70 2.10 18.02 9.64
CA TYR A 70 0.81 18.66 9.32
C TYR A 70 -0.07 17.85 8.36
N ILE A 71 0.31 16.61 8.11
CA ILE A 71 -0.51 15.61 7.39
C ILE A 71 -0.22 14.25 8.03
N GLN A 72 -1.26 13.46 8.24
CA GLN A 72 -1.16 12.12 8.82
C GLN A 72 -2.10 11.16 8.09
N LEU A 73 -1.64 9.94 7.87
CA LEU A 73 -2.45 8.84 7.37
C LEU A 73 -2.82 7.89 8.52
N THR A 74 -4.09 7.59 8.64
CA THR A 74 -4.63 6.62 9.62
C THR A 74 -5.59 5.64 8.97
N GLU A 75 -5.74 4.48 9.60
CA GLU A 75 -6.85 3.57 9.33
C GLU A 75 -8.12 4.10 9.99
N ASN A 76 -9.23 4.12 9.26
CA ASN A 76 -10.56 4.34 9.81
C ASN A 76 -11.40 3.08 9.64
N SER A 77 -11.35 2.21 10.65
CA SER A 77 -12.06 0.92 10.66
C SER A 77 -13.58 1.07 10.67
N VAL A 78 -14.13 2.14 11.25
CA VAL A 78 -15.57 2.41 11.30
C VAL A 78 -16.16 2.58 9.90
N TYR A 79 -15.39 3.19 9.00
CA TYR A 79 -15.83 3.47 7.62
C TYR A 79 -15.14 2.59 6.58
N TYR A 80 -14.33 1.62 7.00
CA TYR A 80 -13.48 0.81 6.12
C TYR A 80 -12.72 1.69 5.12
N ALA A 81 -12.08 2.74 5.62
CA ALA A 81 -11.42 3.76 4.81
C ALA A 81 -10.01 4.05 5.31
N ALA A 82 -9.13 4.48 4.41
CA ALA A 82 -7.96 5.25 4.81
C ALA A 82 -8.40 6.70 5.05
N GLN A 83 -7.81 7.35 6.05
CA GLN A 83 -8.09 8.74 6.38
C GLN A 83 -6.79 9.54 6.39
N PHE A 84 -6.75 10.60 5.59
CA PHE A 84 -5.75 11.63 5.68
C PHE A 84 -6.28 12.79 6.51
N ASP A 85 -5.60 13.11 7.59
CA ASP A 85 -5.86 14.29 8.39
C ASP A 85 -4.86 15.38 7.99
N PHE A 86 -5.36 16.55 7.63
CA PHE A 86 -4.56 17.72 7.25
C PHE A 86 -4.73 18.79 8.31
N SER A 87 -3.61 19.29 8.81
CA SER A 87 -3.58 20.37 9.79
C SER A 87 -3.02 21.64 9.16
N ALA A 88 -3.54 22.79 9.60
CA ALA A 88 -2.98 24.08 9.20
C ALA A 88 -1.49 24.18 9.54
N THR A 89 -0.66 24.45 8.54
CA THR A 89 0.77 24.75 8.74
C THR A 89 0.87 26.17 9.28
N PRO A 90 1.57 26.39 10.41
CA PRO A 90 1.61 27.69 11.05
C PRO A 90 2.51 28.66 10.27
N THR A 91 2.14 29.95 10.26
CA THR A 91 2.92 31.01 9.60
C THR A 91 4.12 31.48 10.43
N THR A 92 4.06 31.27 11.73
CA THR A 92 5.13 31.54 12.70
C THR A 92 5.35 30.32 13.59
N LEU A 93 6.47 30.29 14.32
CA LEU A 93 6.67 29.23 15.30
C LEU A 93 5.55 29.29 16.35
N PRO A 94 4.86 28.17 16.64
CA PRO A 94 3.87 28.13 17.72
C PRO A 94 4.51 28.52 19.06
N THR A 95 3.77 29.26 19.88
CA THR A 95 4.20 29.68 21.23
C THR A 95 3.43 28.96 22.34
N ALA A 96 2.31 28.33 22.00
CA ALA A 96 1.53 27.54 22.95
C ALA A 96 2.28 26.25 23.33
N GLY A 97 2.42 26.01 24.64
CA GLY A 97 3.07 24.81 25.18
C GLY A 97 4.61 24.87 25.23
N GLY A 98 5.24 25.97 24.83
CA GLY A 98 6.69 26.19 24.93
C GLY A 98 7.34 26.67 23.63
N THR A 99 8.67 26.66 23.58
CA THR A 99 9.44 27.12 22.42
C THR A 99 9.56 26.03 21.38
N TRP A 100 8.82 26.19 20.28
CA TRP A 100 9.00 25.35 19.09
C TRP A 100 10.23 25.78 18.31
N THR A 101 10.86 24.84 17.62
CA THR A 101 12.04 25.12 16.79
C THR A 101 11.86 24.60 15.36
N ARG A 102 12.65 25.17 14.45
CA ARG A 102 12.71 24.78 13.03
C ARG A 102 13.77 23.70 12.84
N PRO A 103 13.67 22.87 11.79
CA PRO A 103 14.74 21.96 11.42
C PRO A 103 16.01 22.74 11.04
N ALA A 104 17.16 22.10 11.21
CA ALA A 104 18.46 22.70 10.91
C ALA A 104 18.65 23.02 9.41
N SER A 105 18.02 22.24 8.53
CA SER A 105 18.09 22.39 7.07
C SER A 105 16.75 22.04 6.41
N GLY A 106 16.66 22.27 5.10
CA GLY A 106 15.46 21.99 4.30
C GLY A 106 14.40 23.08 4.37
N LEU A 107 13.18 22.76 3.93
CA LEU A 107 12.15 23.75 3.59
C LEU A 107 11.84 24.71 4.74
N TYR A 108 11.49 24.23 5.94
CA TYR A 108 11.06 25.08 7.04
C TYR A 108 12.21 25.69 7.86
N SER A 109 13.46 25.34 7.54
CA SER A 109 14.64 25.91 8.20
C SER A 109 14.78 27.42 7.95
N SER A 110 15.63 28.10 8.72
CA SER A 110 15.90 29.54 8.51
C SER A 110 16.70 29.83 7.25
N GLY A 111 17.50 28.86 6.78
CA GLY A 111 18.26 28.95 5.52
C GLY A 111 17.52 28.39 4.31
N GLY A 112 16.34 27.82 4.52
CA GLY A 112 15.46 27.29 3.47
C GLY A 112 14.44 28.32 3.00
N THR A 113 13.33 27.82 2.44
CA THR A 113 12.21 28.65 2.00
C THR A 113 11.41 29.25 3.16
N GLY A 114 11.46 28.61 4.33
CA GLY A 114 10.81 29.05 5.56
C GLY A 114 9.34 28.63 5.69
N LEU A 115 8.75 29.03 6.82
CA LEU A 115 7.33 28.82 7.08
C LEU A 115 6.44 29.58 6.06
N PRO A 116 5.20 29.14 5.85
CA PRO A 116 4.24 29.84 5.00
C PRO A 116 4.00 31.28 5.45
N THR A 117 3.76 32.20 4.52
CA THR A 117 3.34 33.58 4.85
C THR A 117 1.84 33.69 5.11
N ALA A 118 1.07 32.70 4.68
CA ALA A 118 -0.36 32.58 4.93
C ALA A 118 -0.69 31.15 5.36
N THR A 119 -1.64 31.00 6.29
CA THR A 119 -2.08 29.69 6.77
C THR A 119 -2.62 28.85 5.61
N ARG A 120 -2.04 27.67 5.41
CA ARG A 120 -2.48 26.69 4.42
C ARG A 120 -2.30 25.29 4.98
N VAL A 121 -3.12 24.34 4.54
CA VAL A 121 -2.92 22.92 4.84
C VAL A 121 -2.06 22.25 3.76
N PRO A 122 -1.25 21.24 4.11
CA PRO A 122 -0.65 20.36 3.12
C PRO A 122 -1.71 19.61 2.32
N ARG A 123 -1.32 19.15 1.13
CA ARG A 123 -2.19 18.36 0.24
C ARG A 123 -1.51 17.07 -0.16
N ILE A 124 -2.25 15.98 -0.22
CA ILE A 124 -1.80 14.73 -0.82
C ILE A 124 -2.11 14.78 -2.31
N ILE A 125 -1.16 14.37 -3.15
CA ILE A 125 -1.31 14.27 -4.60
C ILE A 125 -1.21 12.79 -4.97
N ILE A 126 -2.32 12.25 -5.44
CA ILE A 126 -2.43 10.89 -5.99
C ILE A 126 -2.23 11.01 -7.51
N ASP A 127 -0.99 10.94 -7.96
CA ASP A 127 -0.61 10.90 -9.37
C ASP A 127 -0.34 9.49 -9.89
N ASN A 128 -0.34 8.50 -9.00
CA ASN A 128 -0.26 7.08 -9.31
C ASN A 128 -1.60 6.41 -8.94
N ALA A 129 -2.38 6.01 -9.95
CA ALA A 129 -3.67 5.37 -9.76
C ALA A 129 -3.56 4.02 -9.01
N ALA A 130 -2.45 3.29 -9.15
CA ALA A 130 -2.24 2.02 -8.47
C ALA A 130 -2.01 2.23 -6.96
N PHE A 131 -1.26 3.27 -6.57
CA PHE A 131 -1.19 3.70 -5.17
C PHE A 131 -2.54 4.25 -4.67
N GLY A 132 -3.27 4.97 -5.53
CA GLY A 132 -4.63 5.43 -5.23
C GLY A 132 -5.56 4.30 -4.77
N LYS A 133 -5.47 3.11 -5.37
CA LYS A 133 -6.21 1.92 -4.91
C LYS A 133 -5.83 1.48 -3.48
N ILE A 134 -4.57 1.61 -3.09
CA ILE A 134 -4.08 1.23 -1.74
C ILE A 134 -4.77 2.08 -0.66
N VAL A 135 -4.87 3.39 -0.89
CA VAL A 135 -5.48 4.33 0.07
C VAL A 135 -6.95 4.67 -0.26
N GLY A 136 -7.53 4.04 -1.28
CA GLY A 136 -8.91 4.27 -1.70
C GLY A 136 -9.19 5.69 -2.18
N LEU A 137 -8.24 6.33 -2.87
CA LEU A 137 -8.41 7.67 -3.47
C LEU A 137 -8.24 7.61 -4.98
N THR A 138 -9.18 8.21 -5.72
CA THR A 138 -8.99 8.46 -7.15
C THR A 138 -7.85 9.45 -7.39
N THR A 139 -7.26 9.41 -8.59
CA THR A 139 -6.18 10.34 -8.97
C THR A 139 -6.63 11.79 -8.84
N GLY A 140 -5.82 12.60 -8.18
CA GLY A 140 -6.16 13.99 -7.88
C GLY A 140 -5.38 14.53 -6.69
N THR A 141 -5.66 15.77 -6.33
CA THR A 141 -5.08 16.44 -5.17
C THR A 141 -6.15 16.56 -4.08
N TYR A 142 -5.79 16.27 -2.83
CA TYR A 142 -6.70 16.35 -1.69
C TYR A 142 -6.06 17.15 -0.55
N PRO A 143 -6.77 18.15 0.02
CA PRO A 143 -8.03 18.71 -0.47
C PRO A 143 -7.94 19.25 -1.91
N SER A 144 -9.05 19.21 -2.65
CA SER A 144 -9.09 19.56 -4.10
C SER A 144 -8.79 21.02 -4.37
N ALA A 145 -9.17 21.90 -3.44
CA ALA A 145 -8.79 23.31 -3.44
C ALA A 145 -7.82 23.58 -2.27
N PRO A 146 -6.90 24.57 -2.40
CA PRO A 146 -6.12 25.04 -1.26
C PRO A 146 -7.04 25.55 -0.14
N THR A 147 -6.88 25.01 1.06
CA THR A 147 -7.65 25.43 2.24
C THR A 147 -6.73 25.96 3.35
N THR A 148 -7.31 26.75 4.23
CA THR A 148 -6.63 27.37 5.38
C THR A 148 -7.00 26.72 6.72
N VAL A 149 -7.99 25.82 6.71
CA VAL A 149 -8.54 25.17 7.90
C VAL A 149 -8.24 23.67 7.85
N SER A 150 -7.89 23.11 9.01
CA SER A 150 -7.68 21.67 9.16
C SER A 150 -8.90 20.88 8.70
N SER A 151 -8.66 19.74 8.05
CA SER A 151 -9.70 18.91 7.45
C SER A 151 -9.26 17.46 7.42
N ALA A 152 -10.21 16.55 7.18
CA ALA A 152 -9.92 15.15 6.94
C ALA A 152 -10.46 14.73 5.59
N GLN A 153 -9.67 13.96 4.83
CA GLN A 153 -10.11 13.29 3.61
C GLN A 153 -10.14 11.79 3.87
N ARG A 154 -11.32 11.19 3.73
CA ARG A 154 -11.46 9.73 3.70
C ARG A 154 -11.36 9.23 2.27
N SER A 155 -11.06 7.95 2.14
CA SER A 155 -11.18 7.23 0.87
C SER A 155 -12.50 7.54 0.16
N ASN A 156 -12.44 7.80 -1.15
CA ASN A 156 -13.61 7.98 -2.01
C ASN A 156 -13.92 6.72 -2.86
N THR A 157 -13.03 5.73 -2.83
CA THR A 157 -13.23 4.36 -3.31
C THR A 157 -12.87 3.38 -2.21
N ILE A 158 -13.27 2.11 -2.35
CA ILE A 158 -12.89 1.08 -1.39
C ILE A 158 -11.37 0.91 -1.41
N PRO A 159 -10.66 1.10 -0.28
CA PRO A 159 -9.22 0.91 -0.26
C PRO A 159 -8.85 -0.57 -0.32
N GLN A 160 -7.75 -0.89 -0.98
CA GLN A 160 -7.24 -2.24 -1.19
C GLN A 160 -5.78 -2.33 -0.74
N ILE A 161 -5.56 -2.29 0.58
CA ILE A 161 -4.19 -2.33 1.12
C ILE A 161 -3.42 -3.59 0.71
N HIS A 162 -4.11 -4.71 0.48
CA HIS A 162 -3.56 -5.90 -0.15
C HIS A 162 -4.16 -6.08 -1.55
N PRO A 163 -3.34 -5.96 -2.62
CA PRO A 163 -3.81 -6.15 -3.99
C PRO A 163 -4.28 -7.57 -4.31
N THR A 164 -3.78 -8.58 -3.59
CA THR A 164 -4.15 -9.99 -3.77
C THR A 164 -5.10 -10.43 -2.65
N SER A 165 -6.32 -10.83 -3.03
CA SER A 165 -7.35 -11.30 -2.09
C SER A 165 -7.47 -12.83 -2.09
N SER A 166 -7.15 -13.48 -3.21
CA SER A 166 -7.21 -14.93 -3.35
C SER A 166 -6.10 -15.44 -4.25
N TYR A 167 -5.73 -16.70 -4.02
CA TYR A 167 -4.74 -17.46 -4.76
C TYR A 167 -5.45 -18.56 -5.57
N ILE A 168 -5.32 -18.47 -6.89
CA ILE A 168 -5.85 -19.43 -7.86
C ILE A 168 -4.70 -20.35 -8.28
N VAL A 169 -4.82 -21.62 -7.94
CA VAL A 169 -3.86 -22.66 -8.30
C VAL A 169 -4.22 -23.21 -9.67
N ARG A 170 -3.28 -23.11 -10.61
CA ARG A 170 -3.37 -23.69 -11.95
C ARG A 170 -2.39 -24.83 -12.10
N CYS A 171 -2.80 -25.85 -12.84
CA CYS A 171 -2.02 -27.06 -13.09
C CYS A 171 -2.19 -27.48 -14.55
N ASP A 172 -1.06 -27.64 -15.24
CA ASP A 172 -1.00 -28.00 -16.67
C ASP A 172 -1.48 -29.43 -16.98
N LEU A 173 -1.71 -30.25 -15.96
CA LEU A 173 -2.32 -31.58 -16.09
C LEU A 173 -3.81 -31.51 -16.38
N ILE A 174 -4.49 -30.46 -15.93
CA ILE A 174 -5.96 -30.40 -15.95
C ILE A 174 -6.44 -30.18 -17.37
N LYS A 175 -7.41 -31.01 -17.75
CA LYS A 175 -8.08 -30.95 -19.05
C LYS A 175 -9.53 -30.54 -18.85
N ASN A 176 -9.82 -29.27 -19.11
CA ASN A 176 -11.19 -28.77 -19.22
C ASN A 176 -11.40 -28.19 -20.63
N LYS A 177 -12.35 -28.76 -21.38
CA LYS A 177 -12.67 -28.33 -22.75
C LYS A 177 -13.72 -27.21 -22.81
N TYR A 178 -14.34 -26.87 -21.68
CA TYR A 178 -15.52 -26.01 -21.64
C TYR A 178 -15.20 -24.57 -21.23
N VAL A 179 -13.96 -24.28 -20.80
CA VAL A 179 -13.56 -22.96 -20.29
C VAL A 179 -12.17 -22.62 -20.82
N ALA A 180 -11.94 -21.35 -21.17
CA ALA A 180 -10.64 -20.86 -21.65
C ALA A 180 -9.52 -21.02 -20.62
N SER A 181 -9.81 -20.80 -19.33
CA SER A 181 -8.91 -21.09 -18.19
C SER A 181 -9.15 -22.49 -17.66
N GLY A 182 -8.94 -23.48 -18.53
CA GLY A 182 -9.26 -24.88 -18.24
C GLY A 182 -8.32 -25.58 -17.26
N ASP A 183 -7.31 -24.88 -16.73
CA ASP A 183 -6.21 -25.41 -15.94
C ASP A 183 -6.34 -25.15 -14.43
N ILE A 184 -7.46 -24.60 -13.95
CA ILE A 184 -7.68 -24.31 -12.53
C ILE A 184 -7.87 -25.60 -11.73
N LEU A 185 -7.01 -25.81 -10.73
CA LEU A 185 -7.04 -26.94 -9.79
C LEU A 185 -7.81 -26.62 -8.52
N SER A 186 -7.55 -25.45 -7.93
CA SER A 186 -8.17 -25.02 -6.70
C SER A 186 -8.01 -23.51 -6.52
N ALA A 187 -8.77 -22.93 -5.59
CA ALA A 187 -8.58 -21.58 -5.10
C ALA A 187 -8.59 -21.57 -3.58
N PHE A 188 -7.77 -20.72 -2.98
CA PHE A 188 -7.70 -20.50 -1.54
C PHE A 188 -7.33 -19.04 -1.26
N ASP A 189 -7.52 -18.58 -0.03
CA ASP A 189 -7.05 -17.27 0.42
C ASP A 189 -5.94 -17.44 1.46
N ARG A 190 -5.34 -16.32 1.88
CA ARG A 190 -4.31 -16.34 2.93
C ARG A 190 -4.86 -16.68 4.32
N GLY A 191 -6.17 -16.74 4.51
CA GLY A 191 -6.83 -16.83 5.81
C GLY A 191 -6.34 -15.74 6.76
N ASP A 192 -6.10 -16.13 8.01
CA ASP A 192 -5.57 -15.25 9.05
C ASP A 192 -4.04 -15.13 9.04
N ALA A 193 -3.36 -15.77 8.07
CA ALA A 193 -1.90 -15.80 8.02
C ALA A 193 -1.35 -14.37 7.86
N GLN A 194 -0.68 -13.90 8.90
CA GLN A 194 0.11 -12.68 8.86
C GLN A 194 1.38 -12.92 8.05
N VAL A 195 2.11 -11.85 7.74
CA VAL A 195 3.37 -12.02 7.00
C VAL A 195 4.38 -12.83 7.79
N GLY A 196 5.08 -13.70 7.06
CA GLY A 196 5.99 -14.69 7.62
C GLY A 196 5.28 -15.89 8.27
N GLN A 197 3.95 -15.92 8.33
CA GLN A 197 3.21 -17.08 8.83
C GLN A 197 2.88 -18.08 7.74
N LEU A 198 2.66 -19.32 8.16
CA LEU A 198 2.33 -20.43 7.27
C LEU A 198 0.89 -20.27 6.75
N ILE A 199 0.73 -20.18 5.43
CA ILE A 199 -0.53 -20.41 4.74
C ILE A 199 -0.67 -21.93 4.54
N SER A 200 -1.68 -22.50 5.20
CA SER A 200 -2.02 -23.91 5.14
C SER A 200 -3.42 -24.08 4.57
N TYR A 201 -3.50 -24.57 3.33
CA TYR A 201 -4.77 -24.91 2.69
C TYR A 201 -4.93 -26.43 2.65
N LYS A 202 -6.04 -26.92 3.22
CA LYS A 202 -6.44 -28.33 3.19
C LYS A 202 -7.92 -28.38 2.80
N PRO A 203 -8.27 -28.83 1.58
CA PRO A 203 -9.67 -28.87 1.16
C PRO A 203 -10.45 -29.85 2.03
N SER A 204 -11.66 -29.47 2.47
CA SER A 204 -12.55 -30.33 3.26
C SER A 204 -13.10 -31.51 2.46
N GLN A 205 -13.16 -31.37 1.15
CA GLN A 205 -13.57 -32.42 0.21
C GLN A 205 -12.68 -32.39 -1.05
N TYR A 206 -12.39 -33.57 -1.59
CA TYR A 206 -11.59 -33.69 -2.80
C TYR A 206 -12.44 -33.47 -4.04
N ALA A 207 -12.11 -32.44 -4.82
CA ALA A 207 -12.61 -32.26 -6.18
C ALA A 207 -11.65 -32.92 -7.17
N TRP A 208 -12.15 -33.86 -7.98
CA TRP A 208 -11.35 -34.59 -8.96
C TRP A 208 -11.56 -34.01 -10.35
N MET A 209 -10.48 -33.57 -10.98
CA MET A 209 -10.49 -33.03 -12.35
C MET A 209 -9.95 -34.05 -13.34
N ASN A 210 -10.44 -34.02 -14.58
CA ASN A 210 -9.89 -34.87 -15.64
C ASN A 210 -8.48 -34.38 -16.01
N CYS A 211 -7.56 -35.31 -16.20
CA CYS A 211 -6.21 -35.00 -16.68
C CYS A 211 -6.09 -35.20 -18.19
N HIS A 212 -5.09 -34.57 -18.80
CA HIS A 212 -4.62 -34.94 -20.13
C HIS A 212 -4.07 -36.37 -20.13
N ASN A 213 -4.34 -37.13 -21.19
CA ASN A 213 -3.75 -38.45 -21.41
C ASN A 213 -2.32 -38.28 -21.96
N GLY A 214 -1.43 -39.20 -21.60
CA GLY A 214 -0.07 -39.28 -22.11
C GLY A 214 0.99 -39.24 -21.02
N ALA A 215 2.17 -39.76 -21.32
CA ALA A 215 3.33 -39.64 -20.45
C ALA A 215 3.80 -38.18 -20.39
N ARG A 216 4.24 -37.74 -19.20
CA ARG A 216 4.84 -36.42 -18.99
C ARG A 216 6.11 -36.54 -18.16
N THR A 217 7.07 -35.69 -18.47
CA THR A 217 8.34 -35.58 -17.73
C THR A 217 8.25 -34.57 -16.58
N SER A 218 7.28 -33.65 -16.63
CA SER A 218 7.07 -32.63 -15.60
C SER A 218 5.58 -32.31 -15.41
N ILE A 219 5.27 -31.76 -14.24
CA ILE A 219 3.98 -31.17 -13.87
C ILE A 219 4.26 -29.75 -13.44
N THR A 220 3.54 -28.79 -14.01
CA THR A 220 3.71 -27.37 -13.73
C THR A 220 2.53 -26.85 -12.93
N ILE A 221 2.80 -26.39 -11.72
CA ILE A 221 1.84 -25.70 -10.86
C ILE A 221 2.18 -24.22 -10.85
N SER A 222 1.21 -23.37 -11.14
CA SER A 222 1.35 -21.92 -11.08
C SER A 222 0.26 -21.32 -10.20
N ILE A 223 0.60 -20.28 -9.44
CA ILE A 223 -0.35 -19.58 -8.56
C ILE A 223 -0.56 -18.17 -9.12
N PHE A 224 -1.82 -17.82 -9.34
CA PHE A 224 -2.27 -16.52 -9.83
C PHE A 224 -3.15 -15.85 -8.77
N ASN A 225 -3.30 -14.54 -8.85
CA ASN A 225 -4.26 -13.81 -8.03
C ASN A 225 -5.62 -13.71 -8.73
N GLN A 226 -6.59 -13.06 -8.07
CA GLN A 226 -7.94 -12.87 -8.59
C GLN A 226 -8.01 -12.05 -9.90
N ASN A 227 -6.94 -11.32 -10.23
CA ASN A 227 -6.83 -10.50 -11.45
C ASN A 227 -6.02 -11.20 -12.55
N ASP A 228 -5.78 -12.51 -12.43
CA ASP A 228 -4.98 -13.30 -13.37
C ASP A 228 -3.51 -12.86 -13.49
N THR A 229 -2.98 -12.22 -12.45
CA THR A 229 -1.55 -11.91 -12.34
C THR A 229 -0.85 -13.02 -11.59
N LYS A 230 0.30 -13.50 -12.10
CA LYS A 230 1.12 -14.48 -11.39
C LYS A 230 1.59 -13.91 -10.06
N VAL A 231 1.40 -14.67 -8.98
CA VAL A 231 1.78 -14.25 -7.63
C VAL A 231 3.27 -14.50 -7.40
N LYS A 232 3.92 -13.55 -6.73
CA LYS A 232 5.34 -13.61 -6.38
C LYS A 232 5.51 -13.74 -4.87
N PHE A 233 5.70 -14.97 -4.41
CA PHE A 233 6.14 -15.24 -3.04
C PHE A 233 7.64 -14.99 -2.92
N ARG A 234 8.07 -14.29 -1.87
CA ARG A 234 9.49 -14.02 -1.61
C ARG A 234 10.17 -15.19 -0.89
N ASP A 235 9.41 -15.95 -0.12
CA ASP A 235 9.85 -17.24 0.43
C ASP A 235 9.54 -18.36 -0.57
N THR A 236 10.58 -19.05 -1.02
CA THR A 236 10.49 -20.17 -1.97
C THR A 236 10.12 -21.49 -1.30
N SER A 237 10.00 -21.53 0.03
CA SER A 237 9.67 -22.73 0.80
C SER A 237 8.20 -23.09 0.64
N VAL A 238 7.94 -24.13 -0.13
CA VAL A 238 6.59 -24.61 -0.43
C VAL A 238 6.54 -26.14 -0.40
N SER A 239 5.45 -26.67 0.14
CA SER A 239 5.10 -28.09 0.08
C SER A 239 3.71 -28.21 -0.52
N ILE A 240 3.60 -29.00 -1.60
CA ILE A 240 2.36 -29.24 -2.33
C ILE A 240 2.18 -30.75 -2.45
N MET A 241 1.05 -31.26 -1.95
CA MET A 241 0.66 -32.64 -2.13
C MET A 241 -0.44 -32.71 -3.19
N LEU A 242 -0.12 -33.30 -4.34
CA LEU A 242 -1.08 -33.61 -5.39
C LEU A 242 -1.55 -35.05 -5.26
N LEU A 243 -2.86 -35.27 -5.34
CA LEU A 243 -3.46 -36.60 -5.37
C LEU A 243 -3.86 -36.95 -6.80
N LEU A 244 -3.41 -38.11 -7.28
CA LEU A 244 -3.81 -38.67 -8.57
C LEU A 244 -4.56 -39.98 -8.32
N ARG A 245 -5.65 -40.19 -9.07
CA ARG A 245 -6.40 -41.45 -9.02
C ARG A 245 -6.71 -41.98 -10.42
N PRO A 246 -6.74 -43.31 -10.62
CA PRO A 246 -7.26 -43.89 -11.84
C PRO A 246 -8.72 -43.48 -12.06
N LYS A 247 -9.07 -43.17 -13.30
CA LYS A 247 -10.46 -42.98 -13.70
C LYS A 247 -11.11 -44.37 -13.79
N LYS A 248 -12.15 -44.59 -12.97
CA LYS A 248 -13.03 -45.75 -13.12
C LYS A 248 -13.93 -45.55 -14.34
#